data_AF-A0A951KVG2-F1
#
_entry.id   AF-A0A951KVG2-F1
#
_cell.length_a   1.000
_cell.length_b   1.000
_cell.length_c   1.000
_cell.angle_alpha   90.00
_cell.angle_beta   90.00
_cell.angle_gamma   90.00
#
_symmetry.space_group_name_H-M   'P 1'
#
loop_
_entity.id
_entity.type
_entity.pdbx_description
1 polymer ?
#
loop_
_entity_poly.entity_id
_entity_poly.type
_entity_poly.pdbx_seq_one_letter_code
_entity_poly.pdbx_strand_id
1 'polypeptide(L)'
;MSFKDDLDRQRAQIMRAVRQAGNDWAEAMRAHKLAPPDSGFAARLGALAEAAGREQVAWEHAHAAGLMWRPIPGAESAEPPYELRPGTGRRGPTGLWTRFDASVAALNRAITGSDAAQVADAFGELSEAAAALAEAIAQEDEAARRSASRTAA
;
A
#
# COMPACT_ATOMS: atom_id res chain seq x y z
N MET A 1 25.87 26.69 -14.29
CA MET A 1 24.60 25.93 -14.28
C MET A 1 23.48 26.93 -14.03
N SER A 2 22.41 26.89 -14.80
CA SER A 2 21.30 27.83 -14.67
C SER A 2 20.26 27.30 -13.67
N PHE A 3 19.57 28.20 -12.96
CA PHE A 3 18.43 27.86 -12.09
C PHE A 3 17.37 27.01 -12.80
N LYS A 4 17.19 27.24 -14.11
CA LYS A 4 16.30 26.44 -14.95
C LYS A 4 16.77 24.97 -15.08
N ASP A 5 18.08 24.75 -15.25
CA ASP A 5 18.65 23.40 -15.37
C ASP A 5 18.50 22.62 -14.06
N ASP A 6 18.55 23.32 -12.92
CA ASP A 6 18.37 22.73 -11.59
C ASP A 6 16.91 22.29 -11.37
N LEU A 7 15.96 23.15 -11.74
CA LEU A 7 14.52 22.83 -11.69
C LEU A 7 14.15 21.67 -12.61
N ASP A 8 14.68 21.64 -13.84
CA ASP A 8 14.40 20.55 -14.79
C ASP A 8 14.95 19.21 -14.28
N ARG A 9 16.13 19.21 -13.65
CA ARG A 9 16.71 18.01 -13.02
C ARG A 9 15.90 17.56 -11.81
N GLN A 10 15.49 18.48 -10.95
CA GLN A 10 14.66 18.17 -9.78
C GLN A 10 13.33 17.56 -10.22
N ARG A 11 12.67 18.15 -11.23
CA ARG A 11 11.42 17.61 -11.78
C ARG A 11 11.60 16.22 -12.38
N ALA A 12 12.70 15.97 -13.09
CA ALA A 12 13.01 14.65 -13.63
C ALA A 12 13.22 13.60 -12.54
N GLN A 13 13.88 13.97 -11.42
CA GLN A 13 14.05 13.09 -10.26
C GLN A 13 12.72 12.73 -9.61
N ILE A 14 11.83 13.71 -9.41
CA ILE A 14 10.49 13.49 -8.85
C ILE A 14 9.68 12.54 -9.74
N MET A 15 9.67 12.77 -11.05
CA MET A 15 8.97 11.88 -12.00
C MET A 15 9.53 10.45 -12.01
N ARG A 16 10.84 10.30 -11.79
CA ARG A 16 11.47 8.98 -11.66
C ARG A 16 11.05 8.29 -10.35
N ALA A 17 11.00 9.05 -9.24
CA ALA A 17 10.55 8.53 -7.95
C ALA A 17 9.09 8.06 -8.00
N VAL A 18 8.18 8.88 -8.56
CA VAL A 18 6.76 8.51 -8.76
C VAL A 18 6.64 7.23 -9.59
N ARG A 19 7.39 7.12 -10.69
CA ARG A 19 7.35 5.91 -11.53
C ARG A 19 7.85 4.67 -10.77
N GLN A 20 8.91 4.82 -9.97
CA GLN A 20 9.43 3.70 -9.18
C GLN A 20 8.43 3.27 -8.12
N ALA A 21 7.84 4.21 -7.38
CA ALA A 21 6.83 3.93 -6.37
C ALA A 21 5.62 3.19 -6.97
N GLY A 22 5.12 3.63 -8.14
CA GLY A 22 4.04 2.94 -8.85
C GLY A 22 4.39 1.53 -9.33
N ASN A 23 5.64 1.28 -9.71
CA ASN A 23 6.10 -0.06 -10.06
C ASN A 23 6.13 -0.97 -8.83
N ASP A 24 6.68 -0.48 -7.71
CA ASP A 24 6.75 -1.22 -6.45
C ASP A 24 5.34 -1.55 -5.93
N TRP A 25 4.41 -0.59 -6.02
CA TRP A 25 3.00 -0.79 -5.69
C TRP A 25 2.36 -1.87 -6.55
N ALA A 26 2.55 -1.81 -7.87
CA ALA A 26 2.02 -2.81 -8.79
C ALA A 26 2.61 -4.20 -8.55
N GLU A 27 3.89 -4.28 -8.17
CA GLU A 27 4.56 -5.52 -7.80
C GLU A 27 3.98 -6.11 -6.50
N ALA A 28 3.82 -5.30 -5.46
CA ALA A 28 3.19 -5.72 -4.20
C ALA A 28 1.77 -6.25 -4.45
N MET A 29 0.95 -5.51 -5.21
CA MET A 29 -0.41 -5.95 -5.56
C MET A 29 -0.41 -7.26 -6.37
N ARG A 30 0.56 -7.45 -7.27
CA ARG A 30 0.72 -8.71 -8.03
C ARG A 30 1.11 -9.86 -7.10
N ALA A 31 1.95 -9.64 -6.10
CA ALA A 31 2.31 -10.66 -5.12
C ALA A 31 1.08 -11.20 -4.38
N HIS A 32 0.13 -10.34 -4.02
CA HIS A 32 -1.14 -10.75 -3.42
C HIS A 32 -2.03 -11.54 -4.38
N LYS A 33 -2.01 -11.19 -5.67
CA LYS A 33 -2.80 -11.89 -6.69
C LYS A 33 -2.27 -13.30 -7.01
N LEU A 34 -0.96 -13.50 -6.91
CA LEU A 34 -0.28 -14.77 -7.24
C LEU A 34 0.08 -15.60 -6.01
N ALA A 35 -0.38 -15.18 -4.83
CA ALA A 35 -0.04 -15.81 -3.57
C ALA A 35 -0.50 -17.28 -3.52
N PRO A 36 0.40 -18.22 -3.18
CA PRO A 36 -0.03 -19.55 -2.76
C PRO A 36 -0.69 -19.48 -1.37
N PRO A 37 -1.54 -20.45 -1.00
CA PRO A 37 -2.12 -20.53 0.34
C PRO A 37 -1.02 -20.90 1.35
N ASP A 38 -0.31 -19.90 1.86
CA ASP A 38 0.87 -20.06 2.71
C ASP A 38 0.91 -19.09 3.91
N SER A 39 1.93 -19.27 4.76
CA SER A 39 2.22 -18.42 5.92
C SER A 39 2.90 -17.08 5.57
N GLY A 40 3.16 -16.80 4.30
CA GLY A 40 3.85 -15.58 3.84
C GLY A 40 2.97 -14.33 3.81
N PHE A 41 1.69 -14.44 4.19
CA PHE A 41 0.71 -13.36 4.11
C PHE A 41 1.11 -12.09 4.87
N ALA A 42 1.60 -12.23 6.12
CA ALA A 42 2.02 -11.07 6.92
C ALA A 42 3.17 -10.30 6.24
N ALA A 43 4.13 -11.02 5.65
CA ALA A 43 5.23 -10.41 4.91
C ALA A 43 4.74 -9.70 3.63
N ARG A 44 3.77 -10.28 2.91
CA ARG A 44 3.15 -9.63 1.74
C ARG A 44 2.37 -8.37 2.13
N LEU A 45 1.66 -8.37 3.26
CA LEU A 45 1.00 -7.17 3.79
C LEU A 45 2.02 -6.10 4.19
N GLY A 46 3.14 -6.49 4.81
CA GLY A 46 4.24 -5.56 5.12
C GLY A 46 4.83 -4.93 3.86
N ALA A 47 5.10 -5.73 2.82
CA ALA A 47 5.60 -5.23 1.54
C ALA A 47 4.60 -4.27 0.85
N LEU A 48 3.29 -4.55 0.97
CA LEU A 48 2.23 -3.65 0.48
C LEU A 48 2.22 -2.33 1.24
N ALA A 49 2.37 -2.37 2.57
CA ALA A 49 2.45 -1.18 3.41
C ALA A 49 3.65 -0.31 3.02
N GLU A 50 4.83 -0.90 2.88
CA GLU A 50 6.03 -0.18 2.46
C GLU A 50 5.90 0.44 1.07
N ALA A 51 5.30 -0.29 0.12
CA ALA A 51 5.06 0.24 -1.21
C ALA A 51 4.08 1.43 -1.19
N ALA A 52 3.02 1.36 -0.39
CA ALA A 52 2.10 2.47 -0.17
C ALA A 52 2.81 3.68 0.46
N GLY A 53 3.68 3.47 1.44
CA GLY A 53 4.49 4.55 2.03
C GLY A 53 5.43 5.22 1.01
N ARG A 54 5.99 4.45 0.08
CA ARG A 54 6.79 5.01 -1.02
C ARG A 54 5.96 5.85 -1.99
N GLU A 55 4.73 5.44 -2.30
CA GLU A 55 3.78 6.23 -3.09
C GLU A 55 3.42 7.54 -2.38
N GLN A 56 3.10 7.50 -1.08
CA GLN A 56 2.83 8.70 -0.29
C GLN A 56 3.96 9.74 -0.46
N VAL A 57 5.20 9.36 -0.14
CA VAL A 57 6.36 10.27 -0.19
C VAL A 57 6.61 10.78 -1.61
N ALA A 58 6.45 9.92 -2.62
CA ALA A 58 6.63 10.32 -4.01
C ALA A 58 5.59 11.36 -4.45
N TRP A 59 4.32 11.18 -4.06
CA TRP A 59 3.23 12.10 -4.40
C TRP A 59 3.21 13.38 -3.57
N GLU A 60 3.68 13.36 -2.32
CA GLU A 60 3.95 14.57 -1.54
C GLU A 60 4.97 15.47 -2.24
N HIS A 61 6.10 14.89 -2.67
CA HIS A 61 7.10 15.62 -3.44
C HIS A 61 6.59 16.08 -4.80
N ALA A 62 5.76 15.26 -5.47
CA ALA A 62 5.14 15.63 -6.74
C ALA A 62 4.19 16.82 -6.58
N HIS A 63 3.34 16.79 -5.55
CA HIS A 63 2.43 17.87 -5.22
C HIS A 63 3.19 19.17 -4.88
N ALA A 64 4.23 19.09 -4.05
CA ALA A 64 5.08 20.22 -3.71
C ALA A 64 5.77 20.85 -4.94
N ALA A 65 6.01 20.06 -5.99
CA ALA A 65 6.53 20.52 -7.28
C ALA A 65 5.44 20.95 -8.29
N GLY A 66 4.17 21.04 -7.85
CA GLY A 66 3.03 21.46 -8.67
C GLY A 66 2.59 20.41 -9.70
N LEU A 67 3.00 19.15 -9.54
CA LEU A 67 2.52 18.06 -10.38
C LEU A 67 1.13 17.62 -9.91
N MET A 68 0.28 17.27 -10.88
CA MET A 68 -1.05 16.75 -10.63
C MET A 68 -1.09 15.24 -10.83
N TRP A 69 -1.95 14.57 -10.07
CA TRP A 69 -2.27 13.18 -10.32
C TRP A 69 -3.07 13.06 -11.62
N ARG A 70 -2.83 11.99 -12.37
CA ARG A 70 -3.64 11.64 -13.54
C ARG A 70 -4.75 10.68 -13.09
N PRO A 71 -6.02 11.10 -13.11
CA PRO A 71 -7.14 10.24 -12.70
C PRO A 71 -7.13 8.89 -13.38
N ILE A 72 -7.52 7.84 -12.63
CA ILE A 72 -7.78 6.50 -13.13
C ILE A 72 -9.31 6.28 -13.10
N PRO A 73 -10.02 6.48 -14.23
CA PRO A 73 -11.47 6.31 -14.27
C PRO A 73 -11.89 4.87 -13.97
N GLY A 74 -12.97 4.70 -13.18
CA GLY A 74 -13.53 3.39 -12.84
C GLY A 74 -12.82 2.68 -11.69
N ALA A 75 -11.81 3.31 -11.07
CA ALA A 75 -11.09 2.72 -9.94
C ALA A 75 -11.90 2.69 -8.64
N GLU A 76 -12.98 3.47 -8.54
CA GLU A 76 -13.89 3.49 -7.40
C GLU A 76 -14.55 2.12 -7.12
N SER A 77 -14.69 1.30 -8.16
CA SER A 77 -15.26 -0.05 -8.10
C SER A 77 -14.19 -1.16 -8.17
N ALA A 78 -12.91 -0.80 -8.08
CA ALA A 78 -11.83 -1.77 -8.15
C ALA A 78 -11.84 -2.66 -6.90
N GLU A 79 -12.01 -3.96 -7.12
CA GLU A 79 -11.94 -4.94 -6.04
C GLU A 79 -10.48 -5.31 -5.75
N PRO A 80 -10.09 -5.38 -4.47
CA PRO A 80 -8.76 -5.84 -4.11
C PRO A 80 -8.57 -7.33 -4.46
N PRO A 81 -7.31 -7.81 -4.53
CA PRO A 81 -6.97 -9.23 -4.64
C PRO A 81 -7.74 -10.10 -3.65
N TYR A 82 -8.02 -11.36 -4.02
CA TYR A 82 -8.90 -12.25 -3.26
C TYR A 82 -8.52 -12.37 -1.76
N GLU A 83 -7.24 -12.53 -1.44
CA GLU A 83 -6.78 -12.62 -0.04
C GLU A 83 -7.01 -11.33 0.77
N LEU A 84 -7.19 -10.21 0.10
CA LEU A 84 -7.50 -8.91 0.67
C LEU A 84 -9.00 -8.58 0.62
N ARG A 85 -9.90 -9.50 0.26
CA ARG A 85 -11.35 -9.25 0.23
C ARG A 85 -12.03 -9.60 1.56
N PRO A 86 -13.11 -8.89 1.96
CA PRO A 86 -13.89 -9.28 3.12
C PRO A 86 -14.48 -10.69 2.96
N GLY A 87 -14.63 -11.41 4.08
CA GLY A 87 -15.31 -12.72 4.09
C GLY A 87 -14.48 -13.93 3.63
N THR A 88 -13.18 -13.78 3.36
CA THR A 88 -12.29 -14.86 2.90
C THR A 88 -11.58 -15.63 4.03
N GLY A 89 -12.05 -15.51 5.28
CA GLY A 89 -11.37 -16.10 6.44
C GLY A 89 -10.10 -15.35 6.83
N ARG A 90 -10.12 -14.01 6.72
CA ARG A 90 -9.02 -13.13 7.08
C ARG A 90 -8.55 -13.39 8.52
N ARG A 91 -7.25 -13.62 8.68
CA ARG A 91 -6.56 -13.70 9.97
C ARG A 91 -6.30 -12.30 10.53
N GLY A 92 -6.13 -12.18 11.84
CA GLY A 92 -5.88 -10.90 12.50
C GLY A 92 -7.14 -10.16 12.99
N PRO A 93 -6.95 -9.04 13.71
CA PRO A 93 -8.04 -8.34 14.38
C PRO A 93 -9.04 -7.70 13.41
N THR A 94 -10.34 -7.96 13.62
CA THR A 94 -11.43 -7.39 12.79
C THR A 94 -11.37 -5.86 12.72
N GLY A 95 -11.05 -5.18 13.82
CA GLY A 95 -10.96 -3.71 13.85
C GLY A 95 -9.88 -3.14 12.92
N LEU A 96 -8.75 -3.83 12.79
CA LEU A 96 -7.67 -3.43 11.87
C LEU A 96 -8.07 -3.67 10.42
N TRP A 97 -8.81 -4.74 10.15
CA TRP A 97 -9.38 -4.99 8.82
C TRP A 97 -10.40 -3.93 8.41
N THR A 98 -11.25 -3.49 9.33
CA THR A 98 -12.18 -2.38 9.08
C THR A 98 -11.44 -1.10 8.69
N ARG A 99 -10.32 -0.77 9.39
CA ARG A 99 -9.50 0.39 9.03
C ARG A 99 -8.89 0.22 7.64
N PHE A 100 -8.30 -0.94 7.36
CA PHE A 100 -7.71 -1.23 6.05
C PHE A 100 -8.73 -1.11 4.91
N ASP A 101 -9.91 -1.71 5.06
CA ASP A 101 -10.96 -1.66 4.05
C ASP A 101 -11.44 -0.22 3.81
N ALA A 102 -11.54 0.58 4.88
CA ALA A 102 -11.84 2.01 4.77
C ALA A 102 -10.74 2.79 4.03
N SER A 103 -9.46 2.52 4.31
CA SER A 103 -8.32 3.13 3.61
C SER A 103 -8.28 2.73 2.14
N VAL A 104 -8.56 1.48 1.79
CA VAL A 104 -8.69 1.02 0.39
C VAL A 104 -9.82 1.78 -0.33
N ALA A 105 -10.98 1.90 0.31
CA ALA A 105 -12.09 2.65 -0.27
C ALA A 105 -11.77 4.14 -0.42
N ALA A 106 -11.01 4.74 0.51
CA ALA A 106 -10.55 6.12 0.42
C ALA A 106 -9.56 6.30 -0.73
N LEU A 107 -8.58 5.39 -0.88
CA LEU A 107 -7.62 5.40 -1.98
C LEU A 107 -8.32 5.28 -3.34
N ASN A 108 -9.23 4.31 -3.49
CA ASN A 108 -10.01 4.14 -4.72
C ASN A 108 -10.78 5.40 -5.11
N ARG A 109 -11.28 6.17 -4.14
CA ARG A 109 -11.89 7.49 -4.40
C ARG A 109 -10.83 8.52 -4.78
N ALA A 110 -9.74 8.65 -4.03
CA ALA A 110 -8.70 9.65 -4.27
C ALA A 110 -8.09 9.54 -5.67
N ILE A 111 -7.77 8.32 -6.14
CA ILE A 111 -7.14 8.08 -7.45
C ILE A 111 -8.07 8.36 -8.65
N THR A 112 -9.37 8.55 -8.42
CA THR A 112 -10.32 9.01 -9.44
C THR A 112 -10.40 10.54 -9.55
N GLY A 113 -9.93 11.25 -8.52
CA GLY A 113 -9.69 12.69 -8.55
C GLY A 113 -8.37 13.03 -9.24
N SER A 114 -8.00 14.31 -9.29
CA SER A 114 -6.73 14.80 -9.86
C SER A 114 -5.78 15.41 -8.82
N ASP A 115 -6.19 15.42 -7.54
CA ASP A 115 -5.44 16.04 -6.46
C ASP A 115 -4.35 15.09 -5.95
N ALA A 116 -3.08 15.45 -6.24
CA ALA A 116 -1.92 14.69 -5.81
C ALA A 116 -1.76 14.62 -4.28
N ALA A 117 -2.19 15.65 -3.54
CA ALA A 117 -2.12 15.64 -2.08
C ALA A 117 -3.11 14.61 -1.50
N GLN A 118 -4.35 14.59 -1.99
CA GLN A 118 -5.35 13.60 -1.56
C GLN A 118 -4.92 12.17 -1.88
N VAL A 119 -4.25 11.96 -3.02
CA VAL A 119 -3.69 10.65 -3.37
C VAL A 119 -2.57 10.26 -2.42
N ALA A 120 -1.66 11.19 -2.09
CA ALA A 120 -0.59 10.93 -1.13
C ALA A 120 -1.14 10.57 0.27
N ASP A 121 -2.09 11.36 0.79
CA ASP A 121 -2.73 11.12 2.08
C ASP A 121 -3.40 9.73 2.12
N ALA A 122 -4.10 9.36 1.04
CA ALA A 122 -4.77 8.07 0.96
C ALA A 122 -3.80 6.89 0.90
N PHE A 123 -2.65 7.04 0.23
CA PHE A 123 -1.58 6.04 0.28
C PHE A 123 -0.96 5.94 1.68
N GLY A 124 -0.80 7.06 2.39
CA GLY A 124 -0.31 7.06 3.77
C GLY A 124 -1.24 6.33 4.74
N GLU A 125 -2.54 6.61 4.68
CA GLU A 125 -3.54 5.92 5.50
C GLU A 125 -3.61 4.41 5.20
N LEU A 126 -3.39 4.01 3.95
CA LEU A 126 -3.32 2.60 3.58
C LEU A 126 -2.03 1.95 4.09
N SER A 127 -0.89 2.64 3.98
CA SER A 127 0.40 2.20 4.51
C SER A 127 0.30 1.89 6.00
N GLU A 128 -0.21 2.82 6.80
CA GLU A 128 -0.37 2.63 8.25
C GLU A 128 -1.30 1.46 8.60
N ALA A 129 -2.46 1.38 7.93
CA ALA A 129 -3.42 0.31 8.18
C ALA A 129 -2.87 -1.07 7.80
N ALA A 130 -2.17 -1.16 6.67
CA ALA A 130 -1.53 -2.40 6.21
C ALA A 130 -0.37 -2.83 7.12
N ALA A 131 0.44 -1.88 7.59
CA ALA A 131 1.54 -2.17 8.52
C ALA A 131 1.01 -2.70 9.86
N ALA A 132 -0.02 -2.06 10.42
CA ALA A 132 -0.64 -2.52 11.66
C ALA A 132 -1.24 -3.94 11.53
N LEU A 133 -1.85 -4.25 10.39
CA LEU A 133 -2.33 -5.61 10.10
C LEU A 133 -1.20 -6.62 9.97
N ALA A 134 -0.15 -6.29 9.22
CA ALA A 134 1.01 -7.16 9.02
C ALA A 134 1.66 -7.54 10.36
N GLU A 135 1.87 -6.55 11.23
CA GLU A 135 2.39 -6.70 12.59
C GLU A 135 1.51 -7.63 13.42
N ALA A 136 0.20 -7.36 13.50
CA ALA A 136 -0.73 -8.14 14.31
C ALA A 136 -0.79 -9.61 13.86
N ILE A 137 -0.85 -9.85 12.54
CA ILE A 137 -0.90 -11.21 11.98
C ILE A 137 0.42 -11.94 12.20
N ALA A 138 1.56 -11.26 12.07
CA ALA A 138 2.87 -11.86 12.35
C ALA A 138 3.00 -12.31 13.81
N GLN A 139 2.46 -11.52 14.75
CA GLN A 139 2.45 -11.87 16.18
C GLN A 139 1.55 -13.08 16.46
N GLU A 140 0.37 -13.16 15.83
CA GLU A 140 -0.52 -14.33 15.91
C GLU A 140 0.14 -15.60 15.35
N ASP A 141 0.77 -15.49 14.18
CA ASP A 141 1.47 -16.60 13.52
C ASP A 141 2.63 -17.11 14.41
N GLU A 142 3.38 -16.21 15.05
CA GLU A 142 4.45 -16.58 15.96
C GLU A 142 3.93 -17.23 17.25
N ALA A 143 2.82 -16.74 17.81
CA ALA A 143 2.20 -17.36 18.98
C ALA A 143 1.68 -18.78 18.68
N ALA A 144 1.11 -18.99 17.50
CA ALA A 144 0.66 -20.30 17.04
C ALA A 144 1.84 -21.27 16.88
N ARG A 145 2.95 -20.84 16.24
CA ARG A 145 4.17 -21.64 16.08
C ARG A 145 4.76 -22.09 17.42
N ARG A 146 4.89 -21.16 18.38
CA ARG A 146 5.40 -21.46 19.74
C ARG A 146 4.51 -22.40 20.55
N SER A 147 3.21 -22.42 20.26
CA SER A 147 2.28 -23.33 20.93
C SER A 147 2.36 -24.74 20.35
N ALA A 148 2.48 -24.86 19.03
CA ALA A 148 2.68 -26.15 18.35
C ALA A 148 3.99 -26.83 18.77
N SER A 149 5.09 -26.07 18.90
CA SER A 149 6.39 -26.63 19.32
C SER A 149 6.41 -27.12 20.77
N ARG A 150 5.58 -26.55 21.65
CA ARG A 150 5.46 -26.98 23.05
C ARG A 150 4.63 -28.24 23.21
N THR A 151 3.63 -28.46 22.36
CA THR A 151 2.80 -29.68 22.39
C THR A 151 3.54 -30.88 21.78
N ALA A 152 4.54 -30.65 20.94
CA ALA A 152 5.34 -31.69 20.30
C ALA A 152 6.57 -32.15 21.11
N ALA A 153 6.83 -31.53 22.27
CA ALA A 153 7.95 -31.84 23.19
C ALA A 153 7.43 -32.54 24.45
#